data_AF-A0A960B182-F1
#
_entry.id   AF-A0A960B182-F1
#
_cell.length_a   1.000
_cell.length_b   1.000
_cell.length_c   1.000
_cell.angle_alpha   90.00
_cell.angle_beta   90.00
_cell.angle_gamma   90.00
#
_symmetry.space_group_name_H-M   'P 1'
#
loop_
_entity.id
_entity.type
_entity.pdbx_description
1 polymer ?
#
loop_
_entity_poly.entity_id
_entity_poly.type
_entity_poly.pdbx_seq_one_letter_code
_entity_poly.pdbx_strand_id
1 'polypeptide(L)' 'RVAKYNQLLRIEGELGDAARYAGSGAFPRFKR' A
#
# COMPACT_ATOMS: atom_id res chain seq x y z
N ARG A 1 -8.27 -0.36 -15.03
CA ARG A 1 -7.45 0.71 -14.40
C ARG A 1 -8.01 1.08 -13.03
N VAL A 2 -9.33 1.29 -12.90
CA VAL A 2 -10.00 1.52 -11.60
C VAL A 2 -10.08 0.27 -10.71
N ALA A 3 -10.30 -0.92 -11.29
CA ALA A 3 -10.47 -2.16 -10.52
C ALA A 3 -9.32 -2.47 -9.54
N LYS A 4 -8.06 -2.15 -9.93
CA LYS A 4 -6.90 -2.35 -9.07
C LYS A 4 -6.87 -1.39 -7.87
N TYR A 5 -7.32 -0.14 -8.05
CA TYR A 5 -7.43 0.82 -6.95
C TYR A 5 -8.55 0.45 -5.98
N ASN A 6 -9.69 -0.01 -6.52
CA ASN A 6 -10.81 -0.48 -5.68
C ASN A 6 -10.41 -1.66 -4.81
N GLN A 7 -9.54 -2.53 -5.32
CA GLN A 7 -8.99 -3.64 -4.55
C GLN A 7 -8.06 -3.17 -3.42
N LEU A 8 -7.22 -2.16 -3.68
CA LEU A 8 -6.36 -1.58 -2.63
C LEU A 8 -7.19 -0.95 -1.50
N LEU A 9 -8.25 -0.20 -1.83
CA LEU A 9 -9.14 0.40 -0.82
C LEU A 9 -9.84 -0.66 0.05
N ARG A 10 -10.23 -1.80 -0.55
CA ARG A 10 -10.83 -2.89 0.21
C ARG A 10 -9.81 -3.51 1.17
N ILE A 11 -8.60 -3.80 0.69
CA ILE A 11 -7.53 -4.38 1.51
C ILE A 11 -7.12 -3.44 2.66
N GLU A 12 -7.08 -2.13 2.41
CA GLU A 12 -6.82 -1.12 3.44
C GLU A 12 -7.90 -1.13 4.52
N GLY A 13 -9.18 -1.22 4.14
CA GLY A 13 -10.29 -1.36 5.08
C GLY A 13 -10.28 -2.68 5.87
N GLU A 14 -9.88 -3.79 5.24
CA GLU A 14 -9.75 -5.10 5.90
C GLU A 14 -8.61 -5.14 6.92
N LEU A 15 -7.50 -4.44 6.65
CA LEU A 15 -6.33 -4.40 7.52
C LEU A 15 -6.47 -3.39 8.68
N GLY A 16 -7.30 -2.36 8.53
CA GLY A 16 -7.53 -1.34 9.57
C GLY A 16 -6.23 -0.75 10.10
N ASP A 17 -6.02 -0.80 11.41
CA ASP A 17 -4.83 -0.24 12.08
C ASP A 17 -3.51 -0.95 11.70
N ALA A 18 -3.58 -2.15 11.13
CA ALA A 18 -2.41 -2.87 10.63
C ALA A 18 -1.99 -2.43 9.21
N ALA A 19 -2.84 -1.67 8.51
CA ALA A 19 -2.52 -1.16 7.18
C ALA A 19 -1.40 -0.12 7.27
N ARG A 20 -0.32 -0.32 6.50
CA ARG A 20 0.80 0.62 6.46
C ARG A 20 1.24 0.92 5.05
N TYR A 21 1.24 2.20 4.70
CA TYR A 21 1.83 2.69 3.46
C TYR A 21 3.34 2.90 3.63
N ALA A 22 4.16 2.08 2.95
CA ALA A 22 5.61 2.09 3.11
C ALA A 22 6.32 3.28 2.44
N GLY A 23 5.63 4.07 1.61
CA GLY A 23 6.18 5.27 0.96
C GLY A 23 7.52 5.02 0.23
N SER A 24 8.51 5.89 0.45
CA SER A 24 9.87 5.72 -0.09
C SER A 24 10.59 4.47 0.42
N GLY A 25 10.20 3.98 1.61
CA GLY A 25 10.68 2.72 2.18
C GLY A 25 10.32 1.48 1.34
N ALA A 26 9.31 1.58 0.46
CA ALA A 26 8.94 0.52 -0.47
C ALA A 26 9.99 0.28 -1.57
N PHE A 27 10.96 1.17 -1.73
CA PHE A 27 11.99 1.09 -2.77
C PHE A 27 13.40 0.92 -2.18
N PRO A 28 13.72 -0.25 -1.61
CA PRO A 28 15.01 -0.49 -0.94
C PRO A 28 16.22 -0.33 -1.86
N ARG A 29 16.04 -0.55 -3.17
CA ARG A 29 17.10 -0.40 -4.18
C ARG A 29 17.67 1.03 -4.29
N PHE A 30 16.93 2.04 -3.81
CA PHE A 30 17.33 3.44 -3.86
C PHE A 30 17.87 3.94 -2.52
N LYS A 31 18.08 3.05 -1.54
CA LYS A 31 18.80 3.38 -0.30
C LYS A 31 20.29 3.53 -0.64
N ARG A 32 20.87 4.66 -0.24
CA ARG A 32 22.28 4.99 -0.44
C ARG A 32 23.17 4.23 0.54
#